data_AF-A0A966TJR5-F1
#
_entry.id   AF-A0A966TJR5-F1
#
_cell.length_a   1.000
_cell.length_b   1.000
_cell.length_c   1.000
_cell.angle_alpha   90.00
_cell.angle_beta   90.00
_cell.angle_gamma   90.00
#
_symmetry.space_group_name_H-M   'P 1'
#
loop_
_entity.id
_entity.type
_entity.pdbx_description
1 polymer ?
#
loop_
_entity_poly.entity_id
_entity_poly.type
_entity_poly.pdbx_seq_one_letter_code
_entity_poly.pdbx_strand_id
1 'polypeptide(L)'
;MFPDLTKLTPVQKGVQDHVAKLNGLRTQHPAIRYGSRRAIRADRDVYAVARAYLGDRVLILYNRSDKPAKLELEVGPEFADGPIHDRLGSLEKLVVKNGALSLTLPPSSSAFLTR
;
A
#
# COMPACT_ATOMS: atom_id res chain seq x y z
N MET A 1 6.41 27.45 15.29
CA MET A 1 4.98 27.77 15.12
C MET A 1 4.35 26.64 14.32
N PHE A 2 3.40 25.90 14.90
CA PHE A 2 2.63 24.93 14.13
C PHE A 2 1.60 25.67 13.27
N PRO A 3 1.28 25.19 12.07
CA PRO A 3 0.27 25.83 11.22
C PRO A 3 -1.09 25.83 11.94
N ASP A 4 -1.83 26.92 11.78
CA ASP A 4 -3.22 27.00 12.24
C ASP A 4 -4.07 26.05 11.38
N LEU A 5 -4.49 24.94 11.98
CA LEU A 5 -5.20 23.87 11.27
C LEU A 5 -6.58 24.29 10.77
N THR A 6 -7.13 25.38 11.31
CA THR A 6 -8.43 25.92 10.89
C THR A 6 -8.36 26.69 9.56
N LYS A 7 -7.15 27.01 9.09
CA LYS A 7 -6.90 27.80 7.87
C LYS A 7 -6.45 26.97 6.67
N LEU A 8 -6.55 25.65 6.74
CA LEU A 8 -6.14 24.78 5.64
C LEU A 8 -7.14 24.84 4.47
N THR A 9 -6.62 24.97 3.25
CA THR A 9 -7.40 24.74 2.04
C THR A 9 -7.87 23.28 1.97
N PRO A 10 -8.92 22.96 1.19
CA PRO A 10 -9.39 21.58 1.05
C PRO A 10 -8.30 20.60 0.61
N VAL A 11 -7.40 21.01 -0.29
CA VAL A 11 -6.27 20.19 -0.76
C VAL A 11 -5.28 19.92 0.38
N GLN A 12 -4.90 20.97 1.13
CA GLN A 12 -3.99 20.82 2.28
C GLN A 12 -4.60 19.93 3.36
N LYS A 13 -5.89 20.07 3.62
CA LYS A 13 -6.63 19.22 4.56
C LYS A 13 -6.62 17.76 4.10
N GLY A 14 -6.84 17.51 2.80
CA GLY A 14 -6.74 16.17 2.22
C GLY A 14 -5.36 15.54 2.39
N VAL A 15 -4.28 16.30 2.17
CA VAL A 15 -2.90 15.83 2.43
C VAL A 15 -2.69 15.53 3.90
N GLN A 16 -3.14 16.42 4.80
CA GLN A 16 -3.05 16.19 6.25
C GLN A 16 -3.74 14.89 6.64
N ASP A 17 -4.98 14.67 6.20
CA ASP A 17 -5.76 13.50 6.57
C ASP A 17 -5.13 12.22 6.00
N HIS A 18 -4.58 12.29 4.78
CA HIS A 18 -3.84 11.18 4.18
C HIS A 18 -2.58 10.82 4.98
N VAL A 19 -1.78 11.82 5.36
CA VAL A 19 -0.55 11.60 6.17
C VAL A 19 -0.89 11.09 7.57
N ALA A 20 -1.97 11.60 8.19
CA ALA A 20 -2.45 11.08 9.47
C ALA A 20 -2.84 9.59 9.36
N LYS A 21 -3.54 9.21 8.29
CA LYS A 21 -3.88 7.81 7.99
C LYS A 21 -2.62 6.95 7.82
N LEU A 22 -1.62 7.41 7.06
CA LEU A 22 -0.35 6.70 6.89
C LEU A 22 0.41 6.51 8.21
N ASN A 23 0.41 7.52 9.09
CA ASN A 23 1.01 7.41 10.42
C ASN A 23 0.28 6.40 11.31
N GLY A 24 -1.06 6.34 11.21
CA GLY A 24 -1.88 5.32 11.85
C GLY A 24 -1.48 3.92 11.40
N LEU A 25 -1.43 3.69 10.08
CA LEU A 25 -1.02 2.40 9.50
C LEU A 25 0.42 2.01 9.89
N ARG A 26 1.36 2.95 9.85
CA ARG A 26 2.75 2.73 10.29
C ARG A 26 2.84 2.36 11.77
N THR A 27 1.87 2.74 12.59
CA THR A 27 1.80 2.38 14.01
C THR A 27 1.16 1.01 14.23
N GLN A 28 0.14 0.68 13.46
CA GLN A 28 -0.57 -0.61 13.54
C GLN A 28 0.24 -1.77 12.95
N HIS A 29 1.16 -1.49 12.02
CA HIS A 29 1.94 -2.51 11.31
C HIS A 29 3.45 -2.40 11.59
N PRO A 30 3.98 -3.11 12.61
CA PRO A 30 5.41 -3.17 12.90
C PRO A 30 6.28 -3.55 11.71
N ALA A 31 5.77 -4.31 10.73
CA ALA A 31 6.49 -4.67 9.51
C ALA A 31 6.98 -3.46 8.72
N ILE A 32 6.31 -2.31 8.83
CA ILE A 32 6.75 -1.07 8.18
C ILE A 32 8.03 -0.50 8.80
N ARG A 33 8.22 -0.68 10.11
CA ARG A 33 9.36 -0.12 10.86
C ARG A 33 10.52 -1.10 10.94
N TYR A 34 10.21 -2.36 11.26
CA TYR A 34 11.20 -3.37 11.64
C TYR A 34 11.22 -4.56 10.69
N GLY A 35 10.26 -4.65 9.77
CA GLY A 35 10.13 -5.79 8.89
C GLY A 35 11.19 -5.85 7.80
N SER A 36 11.48 -7.09 7.40
CA SER A 36 12.24 -7.39 6.20
C SER A 36 11.60 -6.73 4.97
N ARG A 37 12.36 -6.67 3.89
CA ARG A 37 11.93 -6.03 2.65
C ARG A 37 12.24 -6.94 1.47
N ARG A 38 11.20 -7.37 0.74
CA ARG A 38 11.33 -8.07 -0.54
C ARG A 38 10.67 -7.25 -1.63
N ALA A 39 11.45 -6.82 -2.62
CA ALA A 39 10.88 -6.23 -3.82
C ALA A 39 10.22 -7.36 -4.64
N ILE A 40 8.93 -7.22 -4.91
CA ILE A 40 8.18 -8.14 -5.79
C ILE A 40 8.26 -7.63 -7.23
N ARG A 41 8.17 -6.32 -7.41
CA ARG A 41 8.33 -5.66 -8.71
C ARG A 41 9.04 -4.33 -8.53
N ALA A 42 10.01 -4.04 -9.38
CA ALA A 42 10.73 -2.78 -9.39
C ALA A 42 11.08 -2.41 -10.83
N ASP A 43 10.20 -1.64 -11.46
CA ASP A 43 10.45 -1.04 -12.77
C ASP A 43 10.28 0.48 -12.70
N ARG A 44 10.33 1.15 -13.86
CA ARG A 44 10.25 2.61 -13.95
C ARG A 44 8.95 3.19 -13.40
N ASP A 45 7.83 2.50 -13.58
CA ASP A 45 6.50 3.05 -13.34
C ASP A 45 5.83 2.37 -12.15
N VAL A 46 6.16 1.12 -11.88
CA VAL A 46 5.56 0.31 -10.83
C VAL A 46 6.60 -0.12 -9.82
N TYR A 47 6.25 0.01 -8.55
CA TYR A 47 7.02 -0.55 -7.44
C TYR A 47 6.09 -1.32 -6.50
N ALA A 48 6.41 -2.60 -6.26
CA ALA A 48 5.69 -3.47 -5.34
C ALA A 48 6.66 -4.08 -4.35
N VAL A 49 6.36 -3.98 -3.06
CA VAL A 49 7.24 -4.43 -1.98
C VAL A 49 6.47 -5.10 -0.86
N ALA A 50 6.90 -6.30 -0.50
CA ALA A 50 6.45 -6.98 0.71
C ALA A 50 7.33 -6.58 1.89
N ARG A 51 6.67 -6.31 3.01
CA ARG A 51 7.26 -6.09 4.33
C ARG A 51 6.74 -7.17 5.26
N ALA A 52 7.64 -7.84 5.96
CA ALA A 52 7.28 -8.93 6.89
C ALA A 52 8.01 -8.79 8.21
N TYR A 53 7.26 -8.89 9.31
CA TYR A 53 7.82 -8.93 10.66
C TYR A 53 6.98 -9.83 11.56
N LEU A 54 7.56 -10.92 12.06
CA LEU A 54 6.85 -11.93 12.86
C LEU A 54 5.57 -12.42 12.16
N GLY A 55 4.38 -12.10 12.67
CA GLY A 55 3.08 -12.38 12.03
C GLY A 55 2.51 -11.26 11.16
N ASP A 56 3.09 -10.06 11.19
CA ASP A 56 2.60 -8.89 10.46
C ASP A 56 3.15 -8.86 9.02
N ARG A 57 2.25 -8.65 8.05
CA ARG A 57 2.53 -8.68 6.62
C ARG A 57 1.88 -7.50 5.94
N VAL A 58 2.67 -6.73 5.22
CA VAL A 58 2.19 -5.60 4.43
C VAL A 58 2.75 -5.67 3.02
N LEU A 59 1.88 -5.53 2.04
CA LEU A 59 2.24 -5.36 0.64
C LEU A 59 1.95 -3.91 0.24
N ILE A 60 2.97 -3.18 -0.19
CA ILE A 60 2.83 -1.80 -0.64
C ILE A 60 3.03 -1.75 -2.15
N LEU A 61 2.12 -1.08 -2.83
CA LEU A 61 2.13 -0.89 -4.28
C LEU A 61 2.17 0.59 -4.61
N TYR A 62 2.94 0.96 -5.64
CA TYR A 62 3.00 2.29 -6.20
C TYR A 62 2.86 2.21 -7.72
N ASN A 63 1.97 3.01 -8.27
CA ASN A 63 1.93 3.34 -9.69
C ASN A 63 2.32 4.82 -9.84
N ARG A 64 3.47 5.05 -10.45
CA ARG A 64 4.05 6.37 -10.71
C ARG A 64 3.71 6.91 -12.09
N SER A 65 3.05 6.12 -12.92
CA SER A 65 2.62 6.55 -14.25
C SER A 65 1.31 7.35 -14.18
N ASP A 66 1.04 8.03 -15.29
CA ASP A 66 -0.21 8.71 -15.59
C ASP A 66 -1.29 7.77 -16.16
N LYS A 67 -1.02 6.46 -16.22
CA LYS A 67 -1.92 5.42 -16.75
C LYS A 67 -2.22 4.35 -15.71
N PRO A 68 -3.36 3.64 -15.79
CA PRO A 68 -3.61 2.48 -14.95
C PRO A 68 -2.57 1.38 -15.19
N ALA A 69 -2.11 0.73 -14.12
CA ALA A 69 -1.15 -0.37 -14.19
C ALA A 69 -1.84 -1.70 -13.87
N LYS A 70 -1.89 -2.61 -14.84
CA LYS A 70 -2.33 -4.00 -14.63
C LYS A 70 -1.16 -4.82 -14.09
N LEU A 71 -1.34 -5.43 -12.93
CA LEU A 71 -0.29 -6.13 -12.20
C LEU A 71 -0.69 -7.57 -11.94
N GLU A 72 0.27 -8.47 -12.15
CA GLU A 72 0.28 -9.85 -11.66
C GLU A 72 1.54 -9.98 -10.81
N LEU A 73 1.36 -10.29 -9.52
CA LEU A 73 2.41 -10.21 -8.51
C LEU A 73 2.53 -11.52 -7.76
N GLU A 74 3.72 -12.11 -7.75
CA GLU A 74 4.08 -13.26 -6.91
C GLU A 74 4.34 -12.80 -5.47
N VAL A 75 3.31 -12.89 -4.63
CA VAL A 75 3.29 -12.36 -3.26
C VAL A 75 3.65 -13.40 -2.19
N GLY A 76 3.70 -14.68 -2.58
CA GLY A 76 4.26 -15.74 -1.74
C GLY A 76 5.78 -15.58 -1.52
N PRO A 77 6.33 -16.09 -0.41
CA PRO A 77 5.65 -16.81 0.67
C PRO A 77 5.00 -15.91 1.74
N GLU A 78 5.15 -14.59 1.68
CA GLU A 78 4.67 -13.66 2.71
C GLU A 78 3.15 -13.65 2.85
N PHE A 79 2.44 -13.83 1.73
CA PHE A 79 0.99 -13.89 1.68
C PHE A 79 0.57 -15.26 1.17
N ALA A 80 -0.14 -16.02 2.01
CA ALA A 80 -0.86 -17.19 1.55
C ALA A 80 -2.21 -16.79 0.93
N ASP A 81 -2.86 -17.75 0.29
CA ASP A 81 -4.14 -17.56 -0.37
C ASP A 81 -5.22 -17.05 0.59
N GLY A 82 -6.18 -16.30 0.03
CA GLY A 82 -7.28 -15.70 0.76
C GLY A 82 -7.45 -14.20 0.51
N PRO A 83 -8.44 -13.58 1.19
CA PRO A 83 -8.72 -12.16 1.03
C PRO A 83 -7.55 -11.30 1.50
N ILE A 84 -7.36 -10.17 0.83
CA ILE A 84 -6.45 -9.10 1.23
C ILE A 84 -7.18 -7.77 1.08
N HIS A 85 -6.92 -6.84 1.98
CA HIS A 85 -7.65 -5.59 2.12
C HIS A 85 -6.74 -4.39 1.84
N ASP A 86 -7.20 -3.49 0.97
CA ASP A 86 -6.55 -2.20 0.81
C ASP A 86 -6.98 -1.25 1.91
N ARG A 87 -6.00 -0.82 2.70
CA ARG A 87 -6.19 0.14 3.78
C ARG A 87 -6.22 1.57 3.29
N LEU A 88 -5.74 1.87 2.08
CA LEU A 88 -5.81 3.22 1.49
C LEU A 88 -7.14 3.49 0.79
N GLY A 89 -7.79 2.46 0.23
CA GLY A 89 -9.14 2.52 -0.33
C GLY A 89 -9.19 2.75 -1.84
N SER A 90 -8.08 2.50 -2.53
CA SER A 90 -7.98 2.60 -4.00
C SER A 90 -8.49 1.35 -4.72
N LEU A 91 -8.63 0.23 -3.99
CA LEU A 91 -8.91 -1.09 -4.54
C LEU A 91 -10.00 -1.80 -3.74
N GLU A 92 -10.85 -2.54 -4.43
CA GLU A 92 -11.91 -3.36 -3.83
C GLU A 92 -11.70 -4.85 -4.12
N LYS A 93 -12.12 -5.71 -3.20
CA LYS A 93 -12.24 -7.18 -3.37
C LYS A 93 -10.99 -7.85 -3.96
N LEU A 94 -9.88 -7.78 -3.22
CA LEU A 94 -8.63 -8.44 -3.61
C LEU A 94 -8.52 -9.83 -2.95
N VAL A 95 -8.03 -10.80 -3.71
CA VAL A 95 -7.83 -12.17 -3.24
C VAL A 95 -6.50 -12.68 -3.79
N VAL A 96 -5.66 -13.22 -2.91
CA VAL A 96 -4.46 -13.97 -3.28
C VAL A 96 -4.89 -15.39 -3.66
N LYS A 97 -4.42 -15.86 -4.83
CA LYS A 97 -4.68 -17.20 -5.34
C LYS A 97 -3.38 -17.82 -5.83
N ASN A 98 -3.08 -19.02 -5.38
CA ASN A 98 -1.84 -19.74 -5.68
C ASN A 98 -0.58 -18.90 -5.40
N GLY A 99 -0.57 -18.12 -4.33
CA GLY A 99 0.54 -17.23 -3.98
C GLY A 99 0.69 -15.98 -4.87
N ALA A 100 -0.24 -15.76 -5.81
CA ALA A 100 -0.23 -14.63 -6.73
C ALA A 100 -1.40 -13.68 -6.48
N LEU A 101 -1.21 -12.41 -6.82
CA LEU A 101 -2.21 -11.35 -6.74
C LEU A 101 -2.32 -10.61 -8.08
N SER A 102 -3.53 -10.58 -8.63
CA SER A 102 -3.86 -9.82 -9.85
C SER A 102 -4.71 -8.61 -9.51
N LEU A 103 -4.32 -7.42 -9.95
CA LEU A 103 -5.05 -6.17 -9.71
C LEU A 103 -4.76 -5.10 -10.78
N THR A 104 -5.56 -4.04 -10.79
CA THR A 104 -5.27 -2.83 -11.58
C THR A 104 -5.15 -1.64 -10.65
N LEU A 105 -3.99 -0.98 -10.63
CA LEU A 105 -3.72 0.18 -9.79
C LEU A 105 -3.98 1.47 -10.60
N PRO A 106 -4.80 2.43 -10.12
CA PRO A 106 -5.06 3.68 -10.82
C PRO A 106 -3.79 4.50 -11.10
N PRO A 107 -3.81 5.47 -12.04
CA PRO A 107 -2.73 6.43 -12.25
C PRO A 107 -2.29 7.11 -10.96
N SER A 108 -0.99 7.35 -10.79
CA SER A 108 -0.43 8.16 -9.68
C SER A 108 -0.97 7.79 -8.30
N SER A 109 -1.14 6.48 -8.05
CA SER A 109 -1.78 5.97 -6.86
C SER A 109 -0.92 4.93 -6.14
N SER A 110 -1.31 4.62 -4.90
CA SER A 110 -0.65 3.61 -4.08
C SER A 110 -1.68 2.82 -3.30
N ALA A 111 -1.35 1.56 -2.99
CA ALA A 111 -2.16 0.70 -2.14
C ALA A 111 -1.35 0.18 -0.95
N PHE A 112 -2.01 0.01 0.19
CA PHE A 112 -1.44 -0.58 1.40
C PHE A 112 -2.27 -1.81 1.73
N LEU A 113 -1.76 -2.98 1.34
CA LEU A 113 -2.50 -4.22 1.42
C LEU A 113 -2.07 -5.02 2.64
N THR A 114 -3.05 -5.45 3.42
CA THR A 114 -2.87 -6.34 4.56
C THR A 114 -3.91 -7.45 4.50
N ARG A 115 -3.67 -8.55 5.20
CA ARG A 115 -4.79 -9.45 5.52
C ARG A 115 -5.81 -8.77 6.45
#